data_AF-H2Z470-F1
#
_entry.id   AF-H2Z470-F1
#
_cell.length_a   1.000
_cell.length_b   1.000
_cell.length_c   1.000
_cell.angle_alpha   90.00
_cell.angle_beta   90.00
_cell.angle_gamma   90.00
#
_symmetry.space_group_name_H-M   'P 1'
#
loop_
_entity.id
_entity.type
_entity.pdbx_description
1 polymer ?
#
loop_
_entity_poly.entity_id
_entity_poly.type
_entity_poly.pdbx_seq_one_letter_code
_entity_poly.pdbx_strand_id
1 'polypeptide(L)'
;MTQSIVIQVGQCGNQIGCRFWDLCLREHACYSKKGIYDDAISSFFRNTDARSDEAYDLPSTVQKIKNLKARAILVDMEEGVVNELVQGYLGDIFDHKQLITDVSGSGNNWAVGHKEYGSRYQEEILDQVRKAAEACDCLQCFFILHSMGGGTGSGLGTAILSLLQDNFPEVYRFVTAVYPSTDDDVITSPYNSVLAMKELTENADCVLPINNESLMNICNKIHQAQPGKIKKESTIASGVGSVGGNKKNEKPFDHMNNIVANMILNMTSLSRFEGTLNVDLNEIAMNLVPFPRLHYLVSSVAPLF
;
A
#
# COMPACT_ATOMS: atom_id res chain seq x y z
N MET A 1 -3.37 -12.00 16.42
CA MET A 1 -2.87 -10.64 16.13
C MET A 1 -3.78 -10.01 15.08
N THR A 2 -3.88 -8.69 15.05
CA THR A 2 -4.70 -7.99 14.06
C THR A 2 -4.12 -8.10 12.65
N GLN A 3 -5.01 -8.16 11.66
CA GLN A 3 -4.67 -8.33 10.25
C GLN A 3 -5.19 -7.15 9.46
N SER A 4 -4.42 -6.74 8.46
CA SER A 4 -4.75 -5.60 7.61
C SER A 4 -4.70 -6.01 6.15
N ILE A 5 -5.64 -5.49 5.35
CA ILE A 5 -5.69 -5.73 3.91
C ILE A 5 -5.20 -4.48 3.19
N VAL A 6 -4.26 -4.64 2.26
CA VAL A 6 -3.70 -3.53 1.48
C VAL A 6 -4.28 -3.55 0.07
N ILE A 7 -5.01 -2.51 -0.29
CA ILE A 7 -5.63 -2.31 -1.60
C ILE A 7 -4.78 -1.28 -2.36
N GLN A 8 -4.24 -1.71 -3.49
CA GLN A 8 -3.32 -0.92 -4.30
C GLN A 8 -4.04 -0.53 -5.59
N VAL A 9 -4.20 0.77 -5.82
CA VAL A 9 -5.03 1.26 -6.92
C VAL A 9 -4.24 2.15 -7.87
N GLY A 10 -4.24 1.75 -9.13
CA GLY A 10 -3.54 2.39 -10.23
C GLY A 10 -2.02 2.28 -10.13
N GLN A 11 -1.34 2.75 -11.17
CA GLN A 11 0.12 2.72 -11.28
C GLN A 11 0.85 3.20 -10.02
N CYS A 12 0.47 4.35 -9.45
CA CYS A 12 1.14 4.90 -8.27
C CYS A 12 0.99 4.00 -7.03
N GLY A 13 -0.23 3.52 -6.77
CA GLY A 13 -0.51 2.62 -5.65
C GLY A 13 0.26 1.30 -5.76
N ASN A 14 0.27 0.71 -6.95
CA ASN A 14 0.97 -0.55 -7.23
C ASN A 14 2.51 -0.41 -7.10
N GLN A 15 3.08 0.71 -7.53
CA GLN A 15 4.52 0.96 -7.40
C GLN A 15 4.97 1.17 -5.94
N ILE A 16 4.20 1.94 -5.15
CA ILE A 16 4.45 2.08 -3.71
C ILE A 16 4.27 0.73 -3.02
N GLY A 17 3.22 0.02 -3.39
CA GLY A 17 2.92 -1.32 -2.95
C GLY A 17 4.07 -2.31 -3.12
N CYS A 18 4.67 -2.35 -4.30
CA CYS A 18 5.83 -3.20 -4.58
C CYS A 18 6.98 -2.95 -3.59
N ARG A 19 7.30 -1.67 -3.32
CA ARG A 19 8.33 -1.30 -2.34
C ARG A 19 7.92 -1.64 -0.91
N PHE A 20 6.65 -1.44 -0.55
CA PHE A 20 6.12 -1.80 0.75
C PHE A 20 6.27 -3.30 1.04
N TRP A 21 5.87 -4.16 0.11
CA TRP A 21 5.96 -5.61 0.30
C TRP A 21 7.41 -6.12 0.41
N ASP A 22 8.33 -5.58 -0.41
CA ASP A 22 9.76 -5.89 -0.31
C ASP A 22 10.33 -5.49 1.05
N LEU A 23 9.99 -4.29 1.54
CA LEU A 23 10.44 -3.82 2.86
C LEU A 23 9.84 -4.63 4.01
N CYS A 24 8.56 -5.01 3.95
CA CYS A 24 7.92 -5.88 4.93
C CYS A 24 8.65 -7.22 5.08
N LEU A 25 9.00 -7.86 3.96
CA LEU A 25 9.73 -9.14 3.97
C LEU A 25 11.13 -8.98 4.54
N ARG A 26 11.81 -7.88 4.24
CA ARG A 26 13.16 -7.60 4.77
C ARG A 26 13.16 -7.31 6.25
N GLU A 27 12.22 -6.50 6.72
CA GLU A 27 12.08 -6.19 8.14
C GLU A 27 11.83 -7.47 8.94
N HIS A 28 10.95 -8.34 8.42
CA HIS A 28 10.73 -9.64 9.03
C HIS A 28 11.97 -10.53 9.00
N ALA A 29 12.69 -10.60 7.87
CA ALA A 29 13.93 -11.38 7.76
C ALA A 29 15.03 -10.90 8.71
N CYS A 30 15.08 -9.59 9.00
CA CYS A 30 15.98 -9.01 10.00
C CYS A 30 15.59 -9.42 11.43
N TYR A 31 14.29 -9.45 11.74
CA TYR A 31 13.75 -9.81 13.05
C TYR A 31 13.83 -11.33 13.31
N SER A 32 13.36 -12.16 12.37
CA SER A 32 13.23 -13.61 12.51
C SER A 32 14.15 -14.38 11.56
N LYS A 33 15.41 -14.58 11.98
CA LYS A 33 16.44 -15.28 11.17
C LYS A 33 16.15 -16.76 10.91
N LYS A 34 15.13 -17.34 11.56
CA LYS A 34 14.78 -18.77 11.47
C LYS A 34 13.76 -19.07 10.37
N GLY A 35 13.22 -18.04 9.68
CA GLY A 35 12.21 -18.23 8.64
C GLY A 35 10.91 -18.81 9.19
N ILE A 36 10.51 -18.33 10.36
CA ILE A 36 9.33 -18.80 11.08
C ILE A 36 8.13 -17.91 10.73
N TYR A 37 6.97 -18.52 10.55
CA TYR A 37 5.71 -17.79 10.46
C TYR A 37 5.26 -17.41 11.87
N ASP A 38 5.43 -16.14 12.21
CA ASP A 38 5.07 -15.56 13.50
C ASP A 38 3.89 -14.59 13.36
N ASP A 39 3.45 -14.05 14.49
CA ASP A 39 2.31 -13.14 14.51
C ASP A 39 2.59 -11.86 13.71
N ALA A 40 3.83 -11.34 13.74
CA ALA A 40 4.22 -10.11 13.05
C ALA A 40 4.07 -10.19 11.52
N ILE A 41 4.46 -11.31 10.91
CA ILE A 41 4.28 -11.52 9.47
C ILE A 41 2.81 -11.83 9.14
N SER A 42 2.07 -12.44 10.06
CA SER A 42 0.66 -12.81 9.84
C SER A 42 -0.28 -11.62 9.64
N SER A 43 0.11 -10.42 10.11
CA SER A 43 -0.67 -9.19 9.93
C SER A 43 -0.87 -8.81 8.47
N PHE A 44 0.14 -9.02 7.63
CA PHE A 44 0.10 -8.67 6.20
C PHE A 44 0.19 -9.87 5.26
N PHE A 45 0.55 -11.05 5.76
CA PHE A 45 0.71 -12.24 4.94
C PHE A 45 -0.10 -13.42 5.49
N ARG A 46 -0.25 -14.42 4.62
CA ARG A 46 -0.88 -15.71 4.88
C ARG A 46 0.12 -16.82 4.58
N ASN A 47 0.22 -17.81 5.45
CA ASN A 47 0.98 -19.04 5.16
C ASN A 47 0.01 -20.07 4.60
N THR A 48 0.20 -20.45 3.34
CA THR A 48 -0.70 -21.36 2.63
C THR A 48 0.01 -22.67 2.28
N ASP A 49 -0.76 -23.77 2.12
CA ASP A 49 -0.21 -25.01 1.56
C ASP A 49 -0.42 -25.04 0.04
N ALA A 50 0.66 -25.21 -0.72
CA ALA A 50 0.65 -25.22 -2.18
C ALA A 50 0.09 -26.51 -2.80
N ARG A 51 -0.38 -27.47 -1.98
CA ARG A 51 -0.85 -28.79 -2.45
C ARG A 51 -2.31 -28.81 -2.92
N SER A 52 -3.07 -27.73 -2.72
CA SER A 52 -4.45 -27.59 -3.20
C SER A 52 -4.66 -26.26 -3.91
N ASP A 53 -5.50 -26.27 -4.95
CA ASP A 53 -5.86 -25.12 -5.80
C ASP A 53 -6.67 -24.05 -5.03
N GLU A 54 -7.21 -24.46 -3.88
CA GLU A 54 -7.70 -23.61 -2.80
C GLU A 54 -6.61 -23.53 -1.75
N ALA A 55 -5.97 -22.36 -1.67
CA ALA A 55 -4.91 -22.09 -0.71
C ALA A 55 -5.51 -22.04 0.70
N TYR A 56 -5.56 -23.18 1.40
CA TYR A 56 -5.97 -23.22 2.81
C TYR A 56 -4.90 -22.57 3.67
N ASP A 57 -5.32 -21.66 4.55
CA ASP A 57 -4.44 -21.07 5.54
C ASP A 57 -3.97 -22.15 6.50
N LEU A 58 -2.64 -22.29 6.61
CA LEU A 58 -2.03 -23.21 7.55
C LEU A 58 -2.27 -22.69 8.97
N PRO A 59 -2.68 -23.56 9.91
CA PRO A 59 -2.82 -23.17 11.30
C PRO A 59 -1.53 -22.54 11.81
N SER A 60 -1.64 -21.53 12.67
CA SER A 60 -0.51 -20.78 13.26
C SER A 60 0.49 -21.67 14.02
N THR A 61 0.16 -22.94 14.26
CA THR A 61 1.05 -23.97 14.81
C THR A 61 2.13 -24.44 13.84
N VAL A 62 1.95 -24.23 12.53
CA VAL A 62 2.95 -24.54 11.50
C VAL A 62 3.99 -23.43 11.48
N GLN A 63 5.04 -23.61 12.28
CA GLN A 63 6.07 -22.59 12.47
C GLN A 63 6.92 -22.32 11.23
N LYS A 64 7.03 -23.22 10.24
CA LYS A 64 7.89 -22.97 9.06
C LYS A 64 7.09 -22.38 7.91
N ILE A 65 7.58 -21.29 7.33
CA ILE A 65 6.99 -20.68 6.13
C ILE A 65 7.08 -21.68 4.97
N LYS A 66 5.93 -22.02 4.37
CA LYS A 66 5.87 -22.89 3.20
C LYS A 66 5.64 -22.07 1.93
N ASN A 67 4.49 -21.39 1.88
CA ASN A 67 4.11 -20.51 0.79
C ASN A 67 3.48 -19.26 1.39
N LEU A 68 4.03 -18.10 1.09
CA LEU A 68 3.59 -16.85 1.67
C LEU A 68 2.76 -16.08 0.65
N LYS A 69 1.50 -15.77 1.00
CA LYS A 69 0.63 -14.94 0.16
C LYS A 69 0.32 -13.61 0.85
N ALA A 70 0.52 -12.50 0.16
CA ALA A 70 0.20 -11.18 0.66
C ALA A 70 -1.31 -10.99 0.81
N ARG A 71 -1.74 -10.28 1.86
CA ARG A 71 -3.12 -9.79 2.01
C ARG A 71 -3.27 -8.51 1.18
N ALA A 72 -3.18 -8.67 -0.13
CA ALA A 72 -3.15 -7.57 -1.09
C ALA A 72 -4.25 -7.73 -2.14
N ILE A 73 -4.86 -6.62 -2.54
CA ILE A 73 -5.73 -6.55 -3.72
C ILE A 73 -5.13 -5.51 -4.65
N LEU A 74 -4.76 -5.92 -5.86
CA LEU A 74 -4.12 -5.04 -6.83
C LEU A 74 -5.15 -4.70 -7.90
N VAL A 75 -5.38 -3.42 -8.09
CA VAL A 75 -6.36 -2.89 -9.03
C VAL A 75 -5.66 -1.92 -9.97
N ASP A 76 -5.69 -2.20 -11.27
CA ASP A 76 -5.16 -1.27 -12.27
C ASP A 76 -5.87 -1.42 -13.59
N MET A 77 -6.38 -0.32 -14.15
CA MET A 77 -7.06 -0.37 -15.46
C MET A 77 -6.06 -0.33 -16.62
N GLU A 78 -4.77 -0.43 -16.31
CA GLU A 78 -3.67 -0.63 -17.26
C GLU A 78 -2.79 -1.79 -16.76
N GLU A 79 -2.77 -2.91 -17.49
CA GLU A 79 -2.11 -4.14 -17.04
C GLU A 79 -0.58 -4.04 -16.88
N GLY A 80 0.07 -3.02 -17.46
CA GLY A 80 1.53 -2.96 -17.60
C GLY A 80 2.27 -3.06 -16.26
N VAL A 81 1.84 -2.30 -15.26
CA VAL A 81 2.52 -2.24 -13.95
C VAL A 81 2.27 -3.50 -13.13
N VAL A 82 1.04 -4.01 -13.15
CA VAL A 82 0.65 -5.22 -12.42
C VAL A 82 1.34 -6.45 -13.02
N ASN A 83 1.37 -6.58 -14.35
CA ASN A 83 2.05 -7.67 -15.03
C ASN A 83 3.56 -7.68 -14.72
N GLU A 84 4.19 -6.51 -14.68
CA GLU A 84 5.61 -6.42 -14.31
C GLU A 84 5.86 -6.84 -12.85
N LEU A 85 4.95 -6.48 -11.94
CA LEU A 85 5.03 -6.85 -10.54
C LEU A 85 4.86 -8.36 -10.34
N VAL A 86 3.93 -8.98 -11.07
CA VAL A 86 3.67 -10.43 -11.05
C VAL A 86 4.79 -11.23 -11.72
N GLN A 87 5.43 -10.70 -12.78
CA GLN A 87 6.61 -11.32 -13.39
C GLN A 87 7.91 -11.05 -12.61
N GLY A 88 7.86 -10.13 -11.66
CA GLY A 88 9.00 -9.73 -10.83
C GLY A 88 9.33 -10.74 -9.74
N TYR A 89 10.33 -10.39 -8.93
CA TYR A 89 10.82 -11.23 -7.82
C TYR A 89 9.80 -11.43 -6.70
N LEU A 90 8.76 -10.59 -6.62
CA LEU A 90 7.67 -10.71 -5.65
C LEU A 90 6.46 -11.45 -6.23
N GLY A 91 6.48 -11.90 -7.49
CA GLY A 91 5.31 -12.48 -8.14
C GLY A 91 4.65 -13.61 -7.33
N ASP A 92 5.46 -14.47 -6.74
CA ASP A 92 4.99 -15.62 -5.96
C ASP A 92 4.19 -15.22 -4.70
N ILE A 93 4.37 -14.00 -4.17
CA ILE A 93 3.63 -13.56 -2.98
C ILE A 93 2.21 -13.11 -3.31
N PHE A 94 1.96 -12.70 -4.54
CA PHE A 94 0.64 -12.22 -4.93
C PHE A 94 -0.25 -13.40 -5.35
N ASP A 95 -1.53 -13.30 -5.02
CA ASP A 95 -2.53 -14.25 -5.50
C ASP A 95 -3.09 -13.70 -6.83
N HIS A 96 -2.97 -14.48 -7.90
CA HIS A 96 -3.50 -14.10 -9.22
C HIS A 96 -5.02 -13.87 -9.17
N LYS A 97 -5.72 -14.49 -8.21
CA LYS A 97 -7.16 -14.27 -8.01
C LYS A 97 -7.47 -12.88 -7.47
N GLN A 98 -6.51 -12.19 -6.83
CA GLN A 98 -6.69 -10.88 -6.21
C GLN A 98 -6.18 -9.72 -7.10
N LEU A 99 -6.04 -9.96 -8.40
CA LEU A 99 -5.66 -8.99 -9.41
C LEU A 99 -6.89 -8.59 -10.22
N ILE A 100 -7.19 -7.29 -10.28
CA ILE A 100 -8.29 -6.74 -11.07
C ILE A 100 -7.66 -5.80 -12.09
N THR A 101 -7.59 -6.23 -13.35
CA THR A 101 -6.97 -5.44 -14.41
C THR A 101 -7.82 -5.31 -15.66
N ASP A 102 -7.63 -4.21 -16.38
CA ASP A 102 -8.19 -3.96 -17.72
C ASP A 102 -7.10 -3.33 -18.61
N VAL A 103 -7.38 -3.20 -19.90
CA VAL A 103 -6.46 -2.65 -20.92
C VAL A 103 -6.82 -1.22 -21.34
N SER A 104 -7.98 -0.73 -20.91
CA SER A 104 -8.58 0.49 -21.45
C SER A 104 -8.00 1.78 -20.85
N GLY A 105 -7.49 1.72 -19.61
CA GLY A 105 -7.04 2.87 -18.83
C GLY A 105 -8.17 3.86 -18.51
N SER A 106 -8.01 4.68 -17.48
CA SER A 106 -9.02 5.72 -17.15
C SER A 106 -8.75 7.06 -17.85
N GLY A 107 -7.76 7.14 -18.74
CA GLY A 107 -7.45 8.34 -19.55
C GLY A 107 -7.25 9.61 -18.72
N ASN A 108 -6.71 9.50 -17.51
CA ASN A 108 -6.57 10.60 -16.55
C ASN A 108 -7.89 11.35 -16.22
N ASN A 109 -9.02 10.64 -16.27
CA ASN A 109 -10.33 11.20 -15.95
C ASN A 109 -10.95 10.51 -14.73
N TRP A 110 -11.15 11.28 -13.65
CA TRP A 110 -11.78 10.81 -12.43
C TRP A 110 -13.18 10.22 -12.66
N ALA A 111 -13.99 10.81 -13.54
CA ALA A 111 -15.36 10.35 -13.76
C ALA A 111 -15.41 8.96 -14.40
N VAL A 112 -14.48 8.67 -15.32
CA VAL A 112 -14.34 7.33 -15.92
C VAL A 112 -13.93 6.32 -14.86
N GLY A 113 -12.91 6.65 -14.05
CA GLY A 113 -12.49 5.79 -12.93
C GLY A 113 -13.60 5.52 -11.92
N HIS A 114 -14.30 6.56 -11.47
CA HIS A 114 -15.24 6.49 -10.37
C HIS A 114 -16.65 6.03 -10.78
N LYS A 115 -17.18 6.53 -11.90
CA LYS A 115 -18.57 6.25 -12.33
C LYS A 115 -18.67 5.10 -13.32
N GLU A 116 -17.70 4.95 -14.22
CA GLU A 116 -17.74 3.88 -15.23
C GLU A 116 -17.11 2.60 -14.68
N TYR A 117 -15.81 2.64 -14.37
CA TYR A 117 -15.11 1.46 -13.84
C TYR A 117 -15.54 1.11 -12.42
N GLY A 118 -15.77 2.11 -11.56
CA GLY A 118 -16.28 1.90 -10.22
C GLY A 118 -17.59 1.09 -10.20
N SER A 119 -18.53 1.39 -11.10
CA SER A 119 -19.77 0.61 -11.21
C SER A 119 -19.59 -0.71 -11.96
N ARG A 120 -18.76 -0.75 -12.99
CA ARG A 120 -18.54 -1.96 -13.80
C ARG A 120 -17.87 -3.08 -13.01
N TYR A 121 -16.85 -2.74 -12.21
CA TYR A 121 -16.06 -3.69 -11.43
C TYR A 121 -16.51 -3.80 -9.97
N GLN A 122 -17.63 -3.15 -9.61
CA GLN A 122 -18.12 -3.09 -8.23
C GLN A 122 -18.27 -4.48 -7.60
N GLU A 123 -18.95 -5.40 -8.30
CA GLU A 123 -19.21 -6.74 -7.78
C GLU A 123 -17.94 -7.57 -7.63
N GLU A 124 -17.04 -7.47 -8.61
CA GLU A 124 -15.75 -8.18 -8.60
C GLU A 124 -14.86 -7.68 -7.46
N ILE A 125 -14.72 -6.36 -7.30
CA ILE A 125 -13.96 -5.75 -6.20
C ILE A 125 -14.55 -6.18 -4.86
N LEU A 126 -15.87 -6.11 -4.69
CA LEU A 126 -16.53 -6.48 -3.45
C LEU A 126 -16.30 -7.96 -3.11
N ASP A 127 -16.39 -8.85 -4.10
CA ASP A 127 -16.18 -10.27 -3.90
C ASP A 127 -14.72 -10.58 -3.49
N GLN A 128 -13.75 -9.91 -4.10
CA GLN A 128 -12.34 -10.07 -3.73
C GLN A 128 -12.03 -9.52 -2.33
N VAL A 129 -12.57 -8.35 -1.99
CA VAL A 129 -12.46 -7.78 -0.64
C VAL A 129 -13.11 -8.71 0.38
N ARG A 130 -14.29 -9.24 0.09
CA ARG A 130 -15.01 -10.17 0.97
C ARG A 130 -14.18 -11.44 1.21
N LYS A 131 -13.68 -12.08 0.16
CA LYS A 131 -12.81 -13.26 0.28
C LYS A 131 -11.54 -12.97 1.09
N ALA A 132 -10.93 -11.80 0.89
CA ALA A 132 -9.76 -11.39 1.67
C ALA A 132 -10.09 -11.16 3.14
N ALA A 133 -11.26 -10.56 3.44
CA ALA A 133 -11.75 -10.33 4.80
C ALA A 133 -12.14 -11.63 5.51
N GLU A 134 -12.79 -12.56 4.82
CA GLU A 134 -13.14 -13.89 5.35
C GLU A 134 -11.90 -14.75 5.66
N ALA A 135 -10.81 -14.54 4.92
CA ALA A 135 -9.50 -15.14 5.21
C ALA A 135 -8.76 -14.47 6.38
N CYS A 136 -9.35 -13.46 7.03
CA CYS A 136 -8.79 -12.84 8.23
C CYS A 136 -9.52 -13.35 9.46
N ASP A 137 -8.79 -13.82 10.47
CA ASP A 137 -9.34 -14.16 11.78
C ASP A 137 -9.77 -12.89 12.54
N CYS A 138 -9.02 -11.80 12.35
CA CYS A 138 -9.27 -10.52 13.01
C CYS A 138 -8.86 -9.36 12.09
N LEU A 139 -9.78 -8.96 11.21
CA LEU A 139 -9.60 -7.80 10.33
C LEU A 139 -9.67 -6.50 11.13
N GLN A 140 -8.60 -5.71 11.07
CA GLN A 140 -8.50 -4.43 11.76
C GLN A 140 -8.79 -3.26 10.84
N CYS A 141 -8.16 -3.21 9.67
CA CYS A 141 -8.26 -2.05 8.78
C CYS A 141 -7.95 -2.39 7.32
N PHE A 142 -8.44 -1.53 6.43
CA PHE A 142 -8.06 -1.45 5.04
C PHE A 142 -7.04 -0.33 4.84
N PHE A 143 -5.91 -0.65 4.21
CA PHE A 143 -4.97 0.34 3.69
C PHE A 143 -5.23 0.54 2.21
N ILE A 144 -5.49 1.77 1.79
CA ILE A 144 -5.71 2.10 0.39
C ILE A 144 -4.55 2.97 -0.07
N LEU A 145 -3.81 2.49 -1.07
CA LEU A 145 -2.68 3.20 -1.68
C LEU A 145 -3.09 3.66 -3.07
N HIS A 146 -3.16 4.98 -3.28
CA HIS A 146 -3.55 5.53 -4.58
C HIS A 146 -2.98 6.94 -4.81
N SER A 147 -3.09 7.42 -6.05
CA SER A 147 -2.79 8.82 -6.39
C SER A 147 -4.04 9.67 -6.50
N MET A 148 -3.88 10.98 -6.31
CA MET A 148 -4.93 11.99 -6.51
C MET A 148 -4.92 12.56 -7.94
N GLY A 149 -3.81 12.44 -8.67
CA GLY A 149 -3.66 12.99 -10.02
C GLY A 149 -4.20 12.09 -11.14
N GLY A 150 -4.01 10.78 -11.04
CA GLY A 150 -4.38 9.83 -12.11
C GLY A 150 -5.86 9.47 -12.12
N GLY A 151 -6.40 9.08 -13.28
CA GLY A 151 -7.83 8.74 -13.41
C GLY A 151 -8.24 7.48 -12.63
N THR A 152 -7.43 6.42 -12.71
CA THR A 152 -7.68 5.16 -11.98
C THR A 152 -7.42 5.33 -10.49
N GLY A 153 -6.25 5.88 -10.12
CA GLY A 153 -5.88 6.10 -8.72
C GLY A 153 -6.90 6.97 -7.99
N SER A 154 -7.28 8.11 -8.58
CA SER A 154 -8.19 9.05 -7.91
C SER A 154 -9.66 8.64 -8.04
N GLY A 155 -10.08 8.17 -9.22
CA GLY A 155 -11.47 7.82 -9.50
C GLY A 155 -11.86 6.48 -8.95
N LEU A 156 -11.21 5.41 -9.42
CA LEU A 156 -11.49 4.06 -8.97
C LEU A 156 -11.09 3.88 -7.50
N GLY A 157 -9.98 4.50 -7.07
CA GLY A 157 -9.56 4.46 -5.66
C GLY A 157 -10.62 5.01 -4.71
N THR A 158 -11.27 6.12 -5.05
CA THR A 158 -12.36 6.66 -4.21
C THR A 158 -13.67 5.90 -4.37
N ALA A 159 -13.96 5.31 -5.53
CA ALA A 159 -15.12 4.43 -5.68
C ALA A 159 -15.00 3.18 -4.79
N ILE A 160 -13.80 2.58 -4.73
CA ILE A 160 -13.50 1.48 -3.81
C ILE A 160 -13.68 1.93 -2.36
N LEU A 161 -13.21 3.12 -2.01
CA LEU A 161 -13.37 3.65 -0.65
C LEU A 161 -14.85 3.76 -0.25
N SER A 162 -15.71 4.30 -1.12
CA SER A 162 -17.16 4.36 -0.86
C SER A 162 -17.77 2.96 -0.71
N LEU A 163 -17.36 2.00 -1.56
CA LEU A 163 -17.82 0.62 -1.49
C LEU A 163 -17.44 -0.06 -0.15
N LEU A 164 -16.24 0.22 0.36
CA LEU A 164 -15.77 -0.29 1.65
C LEU A 164 -16.53 0.34 2.82
N GLN A 165 -16.82 1.64 2.75
CA GLN A 165 -17.64 2.32 3.75
C GLN A 165 -19.05 1.71 3.84
N ASP A 166 -19.65 1.38 2.69
CA ASP A 166 -21.01 0.83 2.64
C ASP A 166 -21.09 -0.62 3.14
N ASN A 167 -20.09 -1.45 2.84
CA ASN A 167 -20.12 -2.89 3.13
C ASN A 167 -19.37 -3.29 4.41
N PHE A 168 -18.37 -2.51 4.82
CA PHE A 168 -17.53 -2.75 6.00
C PHE A 168 -17.41 -1.49 6.87
N PRO A 169 -18.53 -0.91 7.35
CA PRO A 169 -18.53 0.38 8.04
C PRO A 169 -17.71 0.37 9.34
N GLU A 170 -17.63 -0.78 10.02
CA GLU A 170 -16.91 -0.92 11.30
C GLU A 170 -15.38 -1.06 11.14
N VAL A 171 -14.89 -1.32 9.92
CA VAL A 171 -13.47 -1.54 9.65
C VAL A 171 -12.82 -0.23 9.22
N TYR A 172 -11.75 0.18 9.91
CA TYR A 172 -11.09 1.46 9.63
C TYR A 172 -10.45 1.49 8.23
N ARG A 173 -10.56 2.64 7.56
CA ARG A 173 -10.05 2.88 6.21
C ARG A 173 -8.94 3.93 6.26
N PHE A 174 -7.69 3.46 6.19
CA PHE A 174 -6.49 4.29 6.12
C PHE A 174 -6.10 4.52 4.67
N VAL A 175 -6.05 5.77 4.25
CA VAL A 175 -5.76 6.12 2.86
C VAL A 175 -4.41 6.81 2.77
N THR A 176 -3.47 6.24 2.02
CA THR A 176 -2.25 6.95 1.60
C THR A 176 -2.49 7.53 0.22
N ALA A 177 -2.71 8.84 0.18
CA ALA A 177 -3.07 9.57 -1.03
C ALA A 177 -1.88 10.39 -1.53
N VAL A 178 -1.38 10.08 -2.72
CA VAL A 178 -0.28 10.83 -3.35
C VAL A 178 -0.81 12.00 -4.17
N TYR A 179 -0.51 13.21 -3.70
CA TYR A 179 -0.87 14.47 -4.35
C TYR A 179 0.11 14.80 -5.48
N PRO A 180 -0.42 15.30 -6.62
CA PRO A 180 0.40 15.72 -7.74
C PRO A 180 1.25 16.95 -7.38
N SER A 181 2.40 17.09 -8.06
CA SER A 181 3.23 18.30 -8.02
C SER A 181 2.74 19.33 -9.01
N THR A 182 3.22 20.58 -8.91
CA THR A 182 2.95 21.63 -9.91
C THR A 182 3.44 21.27 -11.31
N ASP A 183 4.53 20.50 -11.39
CA ASP A 183 5.16 20.09 -12.65
C ASP A 183 4.62 18.75 -13.18
N ASP A 184 3.41 18.34 -12.80
CA ASP A 184 2.79 17.09 -13.24
C ASP A 184 2.32 17.16 -14.70
N ASP A 185 2.58 16.10 -15.48
CA ASP A 185 2.24 16.02 -16.92
C ASP A 185 0.73 15.90 -17.16
N VAL A 186 -0.04 15.59 -16.10
CA VAL A 186 -1.49 15.41 -16.17
C VAL A 186 -2.21 16.72 -15.91
N ILE A 187 -2.65 17.37 -16.99
CA ILE A 187 -3.38 18.66 -16.95
C ILE A 187 -4.68 18.57 -16.13
N THR A 188 -5.32 17.40 -16.11
CA THR A 188 -6.57 17.16 -15.37
C THR A 188 -6.36 16.84 -13.88
N SER A 189 -5.12 16.74 -13.41
CA SER A 189 -4.80 16.36 -12.03
C SER A 189 -5.44 17.24 -10.95
N PRO A 190 -5.63 18.58 -11.12
CA PRO A 190 -6.30 19.38 -10.11
C PRO A 190 -7.80 19.05 -10.02
N TYR A 191 -8.46 18.77 -11.15
CA TYR A 191 -9.88 18.37 -11.16
C TYR A 191 -10.05 17.01 -10.48
N ASN A 192 -9.21 16.04 -10.83
CA ASN A 192 -9.21 14.71 -10.24
C ASN A 192 -8.98 14.79 -8.72
N SER A 193 -8.03 15.61 -8.28
CA SER A 193 -7.70 15.78 -6.86
C SER A 193 -8.88 16.36 -6.07
N VAL A 194 -9.54 17.40 -6.58
CA VAL A 194 -10.68 18.02 -5.87
C VAL A 194 -11.87 17.06 -5.78
N LEU A 195 -12.19 16.35 -6.86
CA LEU A 195 -13.29 15.37 -6.87
C LEU A 195 -13.00 14.20 -5.93
N ALA A 196 -11.78 13.67 -5.97
CA ALA A 196 -11.36 12.59 -5.09
C ALA A 196 -11.32 13.03 -3.62
N MET A 197 -10.86 14.25 -3.32
CA MET A 197 -10.76 14.77 -1.95
C MET A 197 -12.14 14.88 -1.28
N LYS A 198 -13.20 15.15 -2.04
CA LYS A 198 -14.57 15.12 -1.51
C LYS A 198 -14.91 13.72 -0.99
N GLU A 199 -14.70 12.69 -1.81
CA GLU A 199 -14.99 11.30 -1.45
C GLU A 199 -14.09 10.79 -0.30
N LEU A 200 -12.82 11.20 -0.27
CA LEU A 200 -11.93 10.90 0.86
C LEU A 200 -12.47 11.49 2.16
N THR A 201 -12.91 12.74 2.12
CA THR A 201 -13.44 13.44 3.31
C THR A 201 -14.73 12.83 3.84
N GLU A 202 -15.50 12.15 3.00
CA GLU A 202 -16.77 11.52 3.37
C GLU A 202 -16.60 10.07 3.84
N ASN A 203 -15.67 9.32 3.24
CA ASN A 203 -15.61 7.86 3.39
C ASN A 203 -14.33 7.32 4.07
N ALA A 204 -13.27 8.13 4.21
CA ALA A 204 -12.04 7.71 4.90
C ALA A 204 -12.09 8.04 6.40
N ASP A 205 -11.52 7.16 7.22
CA ASP A 205 -11.36 7.42 8.66
C ASP A 205 -10.06 8.18 8.94
N CYS A 206 -9.03 7.95 8.13
CA CYS A 206 -7.74 8.60 8.24
C CYS A 206 -7.07 8.72 6.88
N VAL A 207 -6.63 9.92 6.51
CA VAL A 207 -5.92 10.19 5.25
C VAL A 207 -4.50 10.65 5.56
N LEU A 208 -3.53 10.03 4.91
CA LEU A 208 -2.11 10.34 4.94
C LEU A 208 -1.74 11.01 3.60
N PRO A 209 -1.87 12.34 3.48
CA PRO A 209 -1.50 13.06 2.27
C PRO A 209 0.01 13.05 2.06
N ILE A 210 0.44 12.58 0.90
CA ILE A 210 1.84 12.55 0.47
C ILE A 210 2.02 13.50 -0.70
N ASN A 211 2.89 14.50 -0.59
CA ASN A 211 3.19 15.41 -1.68
C ASN A 211 4.44 14.96 -2.45
N ASN A 212 4.29 14.71 -3.75
CA ASN A 212 5.40 14.37 -4.64
C ASN A 212 6.50 15.44 -4.66
N GLU A 213 6.15 16.73 -4.60
CA GLU A 213 7.14 17.81 -4.57
C GLU A 213 8.01 17.74 -3.30
N SER A 214 7.39 17.50 -2.14
CA SER A 214 8.11 17.32 -0.88
C SER A 214 9.03 16.09 -0.92
N LEU A 215 8.56 14.98 -1.49
CA LEU A 215 9.37 13.77 -1.67
C LEU A 215 10.56 13.99 -2.60
N MET A 216 10.36 14.67 -3.75
CA MET A 216 11.45 15.05 -4.65
C MET A 216 12.49 15.92 -3.95
N ASN A 217 12.04 16.93 -3.19
CA ASN A 217 12.93 17.79 -2.41
C ASN A 217 13.72 17.02 -1.35
N ILE A 218 13.11 16.02 -0.71
CA ILE A 218 13.79 15.13 0.24
C ILE A 218 14.85 14.28 -0.49
N CYS A 219 14.48 13.62 -1.58
CA CYS A 219 15.42 12.82 -2.38
C CYS A 219 16.62 13.65 -2.86
N ASN A 220 16.38 14.88 -3.33
CA ASN A 220 17.44 15.80 -3.77
C ASN A 220 18.38 16.18 -2.62
N LYS A 221 17.83 16.48 -1.43
CA LYS A 221 18.63 16.77 -0.24
C LYS A 221 19.47 15.56 0.21
N ILE A 222 18.90 14.37 0.17
CA ILE A 222 19.61 13.13 0.47
C ILE A 222 20.78 12.93 -0.50
N HIS A 223 20.55 13.14 -1.80
CA HIS A 223 21.59 13.00 -2.82
C HIS A 223 22.72 14.03 -2.63
N GLN A 224 22.38 15.27 -2.29
CA GLN A 224 23.36 16.34 -2.04
C GLN A 224 24.15 16.14 -0.74
N ALA A 225 23.55 15.53 0.30
CA ALA A 225 24.22 15.24 1.56
C ALA A 225 25.22 14.06 1.47
N GLN A 226 25.27 13.33 0.34
CA GLN A 226 26.10 12.13 0.15
C GLN A 226 27.39 12.35 -0.67
N PRO A 227 28.44 12.98 -0.09
CA PRO A 227 29.80 12.60 -0.42
C PRO A 227 30.56 12.16 0.85
N GLY A 228 30.41 10.89 1.24
CA GLY A 228 31.46 10.19 2.02
C GLY A 228 31.22 9.79 3.48
N LYS A 229 30.04 9.94 4.08
CA LYS A 229 29.78 9.49 5.47
C LYS A 229 28.38 8.92 5.71
N ILE A 230 28.05 7.76 5.15
CA ILE A 230 26.87 7.01 5.58
C ILE A 230 27.31 5.63 6.09
N LYS A 231 26.93 5.34 7.35
CA LYS A 231 27.00 3.99 7.91
C LYS A 231 26.06 3.11 7.11
N LYS A 232 26.51 1.94 6.69
CA LYS A 232 25.82 0.96 5.81
C LYS A 232 24.45 0.44 6.31
N GLU A 233 23.84 1.03 7.33
CA GLU A 233 22.64 0.54 8.02
C GLU A 233 21.39 1.42 7.82
N SER A 234 21.49 2.61 7.20
CA SER A 234 20.32 3.47 6.96
C SER A 234 19.50 3.00 5.73
N THR A 235 18.51 2.14 5.97
CA THR A 235 17.64 1.49 4.98
C THR A 235 16.66 2.41 4.24
N ILE A 236 16.47 3.65 4.71
CA ILE A 236 15.47 4.58 4.14
C ILE A 236 15.94 5.22 2.83
N ALA A 237 17.22 5.55 2.73
CA ALA A 237 17.82 6.20 1.56
C ALA A 237 18.68 5.27 0.69
N SER A 238 19.12 4.13 1.24
CA SER A 238 20.01 3.25 0.51
C SER A 238 19.22 2.36 -0.44
N GLY A 239 19.40 2.54 -1.76
CA GLY A 239 18.96 1.64 -2.83
C GLY A 239 19.53 0.20 -2.77
N VAL A 240 19.93 -0.26 -1.58
CA VAL A 240 20.14 -1.70 -1.28
C VAL A 240 18.81 -2.47 -1.36
N GLY A 241 17.70 -1.75 -1.62
CA GLY A 241 16.41 -2.18 -2.17
C GLY A 241 16.43 -3.14 -3.37
N SER A 242 17.57 -3.39 -4.01
CA SER A 242 17.67 -4.33 -5.14
C SER A 242 18.52 -5.53 -4.77
N VAL A 243 17.98 -6.50 -4.04
CA VAL A 243 18.60 -7.84 -3.94
C VAL A 243 18.39 -8.51 -5.31
N GLY A 244 19.36 -8.32 -6.20
CA GLY A 244 19.41 -8.98 -7.52
C GLY A 244 19.27 -8.07 -8.75
N GLY A 245 18.95 -6.78 -8.58
CA GLY A 245 18.88 -5.83 -9.70
C GLY A 245 20.22 -5.12 -9.92
N ASN A 246 20.80 -5.26 -11.12
CA ASN A 246 21.89 -4.41 -11.58
C ASN A 246 21.58 -2.93 -11.28
N LYS A 247 22.56 -2.16 -10.80
CA LYS A 247 22.55 -0.68 -10.64
C LYS A 247 22.13 0.14 -11.89
N LYS A 248 21.73 -0.52 -12.99
CA LYS A 248 21.40 0.06 -14.29
C LYS A 248 19.91 0.33 -14.51
N ASN A 249 19.00 -0.17 -13.69
CA ASN A 249 17.54 -0.02 -13.88
C ASN A 249 16.84 0.48 -12.60
N GLU A 250 17.22 1.64 -12.06
CA GLU A 250 16.35 2.34 -11.10
C GLU A 250 15.20 2.99 -11.89
N LYS A 251 13.96 2.65 -11.54
CA LYS A 251 12.79 3.22 -12.19
C LYS A 251 12.56 4.67 -11.72
N PRO A 252 11.91 5.50 -12.54
CA PRO A 252 11.39 6.78 -12.08
C PRO A 252 10.59 6.59 -10.78
N PHE A 253 10.74 7.50 -9.82
CA PHE A 253 10.04 7.51 -8.52
C PHE A 253 10.45 6.42 -7.51
N ASP A 254 11.37 5.50 -7.82
CA ASP A 254 11.74 4.41 -6.88
C ASP A 254 12.19 4.91 -5.50
N HIS A 255 13.04 5.94 -5.46
CA HIS A 255 13.50 6.55 -4.21
C HIS A 255 12.35 7.19 -3.40
N MET A 256 11.41 7.82 -4.10
CA MET A 256 10.24 8.46 -3.48
C MET A 256 9.29 7.41 -2.91
N ASN A 257 9.01 6.37 -3.70
CA ASN A 257 8.18 5.24 -3.29
C ASN A 257 8.79 4.51 -2.09
N ASN A 258 10.13 4.40 -2.00
CA ASN A 258 10.81 3.81 -0.85
C ASN A 258 10.58 4.61 0.45
N ILE A 259 10.55 5.94 0.38
CA ILE A 259 10.27 6.80 1.55
C ILE A 259 8.82 6.58 2.02
N VAL A 260 7.86 6.56 1.10
CA VAL A 260 6.44 6.32 1.43
C VAL A 260 6.23 4.92 2.00
N ALA A 261 6.84 3.91 1.40
CA ALA A 261 6.77 2.54 1.86
C ALA A 261 7.36 2.39 3.29
N ASN A 262 8.51 3.01 3.56
CA ASN A 262 9.09 3.03 4.92
C ASN A 262 8.20 3.78 5.92
N MET A 263 7.53 4.86 5.51
CA MET A 263 6.58 5.58 6.37
C MET A 263 5.43 4.66 6.81
N ILE A 264 4.81 3.94 5.87
CA ILE A 264 3.72 2.99 6.16
C ILE A 264 4.23 1.84 7.04
N LEU A 265 5.43 1.32 6.74
CA LEU A 265 6.06 0.25 7.52
C LEU A 265 6.28 0.66 8.98
N ASN A 266 6.84 1.87 9.20
CA ASN A 266 7.09 2.41 10.53
C ASN A 266 5.79 2.66 11.29
N MET A 267 4.77 3.21 10.63
CA MET A 267 3.45 3.42 11.24
C MET A 267 2.80 2.12 11.70
N THR A 268 2.97 1.04 10.94
CA THR A 268 2.39 -0.29 11.22
C THR A 268 3.29 -1.18 12.06
N SER A 269 4.46 -0.70 12.48
CA SER A 269 5.40 -1.49 13.30
C SER A 269 4.84 -1.77 14.70
N LEU A 270 4.11 -0.82 15.28
CA LEU A 270 3.57 -0.89 16.64
C LEU A 270 2.45 -1.92 16.81
N SER A 271 1.76 -2.30 15.72
CA SER A 271 0.75 -3.36 15.74
C SER A 271 1.32 -4.74 15.41
N ARG A 272 2.48 -4.80 14.76
CA ARG A 272 3.11 -6.06 14.29
C ARG A 272 4.15 -6.62 15.24
N PHE A 273 4.99 -5.76 15.80
CA PHE A 273 6.07 -6.19 16.67
C PHE A 273 5.75 -5.83 18.12
N GLU A 274 6.07 -6.76 19.03
CA GLU A 274 5.93 -6.51 20.45
C GLU A 274 6.93 -5.41 20.88
N GLY A 275 6.39 -4.31 21.38
CA GLY A 275 7.15 -3.19 21.94
C GLY A 275 6.76 -2.89 23.38
N THR A 276 7.44 -1.92 23.98
CA THR A 276 7.08 -1.41 25.32
C THR A 276 5.79 -0.59 25.30
N LEU A 277 5.43 -0.06 24.13
CA LEU A 277 4.20 0.68 23.87
C LEU A 277 3.58 0.09 22.59
N ASN A 278 2.57 -0.76 22.76
CA ASN A 278 1.79 -1.27 21.64
C ASN A 278 0.63 -0.31 21.43
N VAL A 279 0.49 0.19 20.21
CA VAL A 279 -0.59 1.10 19.80
C VAL A 279 -1.33 0.39 18.69
N ASP A 280 -2.64 0.21 18.88
CA ASP A 280 -3.48 -0.31 17.82
C ASP A 280 -3.64 0.75 16.73
N LEU A 281 -3.70 0.37 15.45
CA LEU A 281 -3.82 1.36 14.36
C LEU A 281 -5.07 2.23 14.53
N ASN A 282 -6.14 1.67 15.08
CA ASN A 282 -7.38 2.39 15.36
C ASN A 282 -7.19 3.50 16.40
N GLU A 283 -6.24 3.35 17.33
CA GLU A 283 -5.91 4.40 18.30
C GLU A 283 -5.27 5.62 17.62
N ILE A 284 -4.59 5.45 16.48
CA ILE A 284 -4.06 6.60 15.71
C ILE A 284 -5.22 7.50 15.28
N ALA A 285 -6.27 6.92 14.72
CA ALA A 285 -7.45 7.66 14.30
C ALA A 285 -8.16 8.28 15.53
N MET A 286 -8.37 7.51 16.61
CA MET A 286 -9.02 8.02 17.83
C MET A 286 -8.27 9.18 18.49
N ASN A 287 -6.93 9.14 18.49
CA ASN A 287 -6.11 10.12 19.19
C ASN A 287 -5.82 11.37 18.35
N LEU A 288 -5.71 11.23 17.02
CA LEU A 288 -5.28 12.31 16.14
C LEU A 288 -6.43 12.96 15.34
N VAL A 289 -7.62 12.36 15.32
CA VAL A 289 -8.79 12.88 14.60
C VAL A 289 -9.85 13.38 15.58
N PRO A 290 -9.81 14.66 15.99
CA PRO A 290 -10.79 15.21 16.94
C PRO A 290 -12.16 15.45 16.31
N PHE A 291 -12.22 15.64 14.98
CA PHE A 291 -13.46 15.88 14.25
C PHE A 291 -13.52 14.99 13.01
N PRO A 292 -14.67 14.37 12.68
CA PRO A 292 -14.77 13.38 11.61
C PRO A 292 -14.28 13.83 10.23
N ARG A 293 -14.31 15.14 9.93
CA ARG A 293 -13.85 15.70 8.64
C ARG A 293 -12.42 16.24 8.67
N LEU A 294 -11.78 16.27 9.83
CA LEU A 294 -10.41 16.77 10.02
C LEU A 294 -9.45 15.60 10.27
N HIS A 295 -9.43 14.66 9.34
CA HIS A 295 -8.68 13.40 9.43
C HIS A 295 -7.46 13.33 8.49
N TYR A 296 -6.96 14.47 8.03
CA TYR A 296 -5.78 14.56 7.17
C TYR A 296 -4.53 14.73 8.02
N LEU A 297 -3.77 13.64 8.20
CA LEU A 297 -2.60 13.62 9.09
C LEU A 297 -1.32 13.79 8.29
N VAL A 298 -0.63 14.91 8.51
CA VAL A 298 0.67 15.16 7.89
C VAL A 298 1.74 14.29 8.55
N SER A 299 2.29 13.34 7.78
CA SER A 299 3.34 12.46 8.25
C SER A 299 4.74 13.05 8.03
N SER A 300 5.66 12.70 8.92
CA SER A 300 7.08 13.03 8.79
C SER A 300 7.94 11.82 9.16
N VAL A 301 9.10 11.68 8.52
CA VAL A 301 10.02 10.55 8.75
C VAL A 301 11.40 11.10 9.11
N ALA A 302 11.95 10.61 10.21
CA ALA A 302 13.30 10.89 10.67
C ALA A 302 13.86 9.69 11.47
N PRO A 303 15.17 9.44 11.44
CA PRO A 303 16.18 10.08 10.59
C PRO A 303 16.09 9.58 9.14
N LEU A 304 16.55 10.37 8.17
CA LEU A 304 16.59 9.96 6.76
C LEU A 304 17.95 9.34 6.36
N PHE A 305 18.94 9.36 7.26
CA PHE A 305 20.32 8.90 7.10
C PHE A 305 20.95 8.49 8.43
#